data_AF-A0A7C2Q9T9-F1
#
_entry.id   AF-A0A7C2Q9T9-F1
#
_cell.length_a   1.000
_cell.length_b   1.000
_cell.length_c   1.000
_cell.angle_alpha   90.00
_cell.angle_beta   90.00
_cell.angle_gamma   90.00
#
_symmetry.space_group_name_H-M   'P 1'
#
loop_
_entity.id
_entity.type
_entity.pdbx_description
1 polymer ?
#
loop_
_entity_poly.entity_id
_entity_poly.type
_entity_poly.pdbx_seq_one_letter_code
_entity_poly.pdbx_strand_id
1 'polypeptide(L)'
;MTGERLLRAHGNPLATIDRDASKSQTGVRHDDALRARVREGCGACTVSDPLLRQLSQRYLLAVLSNYPYTPCVHRVLNRHGLSRYLSCIVVSADVGIVKPNPDLFHITLYQLGVSPDEAVYVGDDWCADVVGASRAGMRSVYTREWRVEPDPCENNLSAASPVARISSLTELPDVLIRG
;
A
#
# COMPACT_ATOMS: atom_id res chain seq x y z
N MET A 1 -56.17 11.57 -6.38
CA MET A 1 -54.91 11.01 -6.91
C MET A 1 -53.83 12.04 -6.64
N THR A 2 -53.11 11.88 -5.53
CA THR A 2 -52.02 12.76 -5.11
C THR A 2 -51.05 11.86 -4.36
N GLY A 3 -49.83 11.72 -4.88
CA GLY A 3 -48.85 10.81 -4.33
C GLY A 3 -47.56 10.81 -5.12
N GLU A 4 -46.74 11.85 -4.92
CA GLU A 4 -45.32 11.77 -5.23
C GLU A 4 -44.55 11.78 -3.91
N ARG A 5 -43.87 10.66 -3.62
CA ARG A 5 -42.93 10.53 -2.51
C ARG A 5 -41.60 10.09 -3.11
N LEU A 6 -40.76 11.08 -3.46
CA LEU A 6 -39.40 10.87 -3.94
C LEU A 6 -38.49 10.65 -2.71
N LEU A 7 -37.99 9.42 -2.55
CA LEU A 7 -36.93 9.12 -1.59
C LEU A 7 -35.62 9.73 -2.09
N ARG A 8 -35.03 10.62 -1.28
CA ARG A 8 -33.72 11.23 -1.53
C ARG A 8 -32.63 10.18 -1.37
N ALA A 9 -31.93 9.87 -2.46
CA ALA A 9 -30.62 9.24 -2.42
C ALA A 9 -29.58 10.29 -2.00
N HIS A 10 -28.82 10.00 -0.94
CA HIS A 10 -27.62 10.75 -0.59
C HIS A 10 -26.56 10.49 -1.67
N GLY A 11 -26.40 11.45 -2.59
CA GLY A 11 -25.30 11.48 -3.54
C GLY A 11 -24.04 12.02 -2.88
N ASN A 12 -22.93 11.29 -3.05
CA ASN A 12 -21.62 11.92 -3.15
C ASN A 12 -21.12 11.61 -4.58
N PRO A 13 -21.29 12.52 -5.54
CA PRO A 13 -20.83 12.28 -6.90
C PRO A 13 -19.30 12.38 -6.91
N LEU A 14 -18.65 11.24 -7.13
CA LEU A 14 -17.24 11.19 -7.51
C LEU A 14 -17.05 12.12 -8.71
N ALA A 15 -16.31 13.21 -8.49
CA ALA A 15 -16.01 14.18 -9.50
C ALA A 15 -15.34 13.50 -10.70
N THR A 16 -15.96 13.64 -11.86
CA THR A 16 -15.35 13.41 -13.16
C THR A 16 -14.12 14.32 -13.29
N ILE A 17 -12.94 13.71 -13.38
CA ILE A 17 -11.68 14.44 -13.61
C ILE A 17 -11.65 14.81 -15.10
N ASP A 18 -11.92 16.07 -15.37
CA ASP A 18 -11.81 16.69 -16.68
C ASP A 18 -10.33 16.85 -17.07
N ARG A 19 -9.98 16.42 -18.29
CA ARG A 19 -8.65 16.57 -18.87
C ARG A 19 -8.63 17.86 -19.68
N ASP A 20 -8.08 18.92 -19.11
CA ASP A 20 -7.23 19.94 -19.76
C ASP A 20 -7.39 21.32 -19.10
N ALA A 21 -6.32 21.79 -18.43
CA ALA A 21 -6.02 23.21 -18.28
C ALA A 21 -4.55 23.42 -17.86
N SER A 22 -3.68 23.54 -18.87
CA SER A 22 -2.54 24.47 -19.00
C SER A 22 -1.83 25.06 -17.76
N LYS A 23 -0.56 24.64 -17.61
CA LYS A 23 0.68 25.44 -17.40
C LYS A 23 0.64 26.69 -16.49
N SER A 24 1.42 26.63 -15.40
CA SER A 24 2.21 27.77 -14.91
C SER A 24 3.57 27.31 -14.37
N GLN A 25 4.62 27.93 -14.88
CA GLN A 25 6.04 27.66 -14.59
C GLN A 25 6.49 28.26 -13.27
N THR A 26 7.06 27.42 -12.40
CA THR A 26 8.16 27.68 -11.42
C THR A 26 8.56 26.30 -10.92
N GLY A 27 9.75 25.73 -11.09
CA GLY A 27 11.09 26.30 -11.13
C GLY A 27 11.99 25.40 -10.27
N VAL A 28 12.27 24.19 -10.79
CA VAL A 28 13.42 23.29 -10.54
C VAL A 28 14.14 23.41 -9.18
N ARG A 29 14.01 22.39 -8.31
CA ARG A 29 15.07 21.95 -7.34
C ARG A 29 14.80 20.65 -6.54
N HIS A 30 13.73 19.90 -6.77
CA HIS A 30 13.47 18.62 -6.07
C HIS A 30 13.55 17.37 -6.97
N ASP A 31 13.62 17.56 -8.29
CA ASP A 31 13.51 16.48 -9.28
C ASP A 31 14.83 15.70 -9.49
N ASP A 32 15.99 16.36 -9.31
CA ASP A 32 17.29 15.76 -9.62
C ASP A 32 17.74 14.72 -8.58
N ALA A 33 17.49 14.97 -7.29
CA ALA A 33 17.81 14.03 -6.22
C ALA A 33 16.94 12.77 -6.28
N LEU A 34 15.67 12.93 -6.66
CA LEU A 34 14.73 11.82 -6.86
C LEU A 34 15.13 10.99 -8.10
N ARG A 35 15.49 11.66 -9.21
CA ARG A 35 16.02 10.99 -10.42
C ARG A 35 17.33 10.27 -10.16
N ALA A 36 18.20 10.81 -9.30
CA ALA A 36 19.45 10.17 -8.90
C ALA A 36 19.19 8.85 -8.13
N ARG A 37 18.28 8.85 -7.14
CA ARG A 37 17.88 7.62 -6.41
C ARG A 37 17.22 6.58 -7.32
N VAL A 38 16.46 7.02 -8.33
CA VAL A 38 15.87 6.13 -9.35
C VAL A 38 16.94 5.48 -10.24
N ARG A 39 18.08 6.16 -10.48
CA ARG A 39 19.21 5.65 -11.28
C ARG A 39 20.08 4.64 -10.53
N GLU A 40 20.26 4.84 -9.22
CA GLU A 40 21.02 3.93 -8.37
C GLU A 40 20.27 2.63 -8.05
N GLY A 41 18.95 2.60 -8.30
CA GLY A 41 18.12 1.44 -7.96
C GLY A 41 17.93 1.33 -6.45
N CYS A 42 16.73 0.94 -6.02
CA CYS A 42 16.55 0.47 -4.65
C CYS A 42 17.39 -0.80 -4.46
N GLY A 43 18.63 -0.65 -4.01
CA GLY A 43 19.63 -1.73 -3.92
C GLY A 43 19.42 -2.75 -2.80
N ALA A 44 18.24 -2.83 -2.18
CA ALA A 44 18.04 -3.68 -1.00
C ALA A 44 16.68 -4.39 -0.87
N CYS A 45 15.75 -4.23 -1.80
CA CYS A 45 14.40 -4.82 -1.65
C CYS A 45 14.15 -5.87 -2.73
N THR A 46 14.88 -6.99 -2.70
CA THR A 46 14.57 -8.12 -3.59
C THR A 46 13.66 -9.08 -2.85
N VAL A 47 12.36 -8.77 -2.76
CA VAL A 47 11.39 -9.85 -2.56
C VAL A 47 11.61 -10.82 -3.70
N SER A 48 11.93 -12.07 -3.37
CA SER A 48 12.33 -13.03 -4.38
C SER A 48 11.14 -13.36 -5.29
N ASP A 49 11.36 -13.30 -6.61
CA ASP A 49 10.36 -13.69 -7.62
C ASP A 49 9.68 -15.04 -7.30
N PRO A 50 10.37 -16.08 -6.79
CA PRO A 50 9.75 -17.33 -6.36
C PRO A 50 8.68 -17.17 -5.27
N LEU A 51 8.92 -16.32 -4.27
CA LEU A 51 7.97 -16.13 -3.17
C LEU A 51 6.69 -15.46 -3.66
N LEU A 52 6.80 -14.38 -4.43
CA LEU A 52 5.63 -13.70 -4.99
C LEU A 52 4.88 -14.60 -5.96
N ARG A 53 5.59 -15.40 -6.76
CA ARG A 53 4.96 -16.42 -7.61
C ARG A 53 4.15 -17.40 -6.78
N GLN A 54 4.71 -17.98 -5.72
CA GLN A 54 4.01 -18.92 -4.84
C GLN A 54 2.78 -18.27 -4.20
N LEU A 55 2.90 -17.05 -3.68
CA LEU A 55 1.78 -16.35 -3.03
C LEU A 55 0.68 -15.99 -4.05
N SER A 56 1.05 -15.56 -5.26
CA SER A 56 0.09 -15.17 -6.32
C SER A 56 -0.78 -16.33 -6.81
N GLN A 57 -0.37 -17.58 -6.57
CA GLN A 57 -1.19 -18.75 -6.89
C GLN A 57 -2.36 -18.96 -5.91
N ARG A 58 -2.33 -18.29 -4.75
CA ARG A 58 -3.30 -18.49 -3.66
C ARG A 58 -3.98 -17.22 -3.19
N TYR A 59 -3.35 -16.07 -3.37
CA TYR A 59 -3.80 -14.78 -2.86
C TYR A 59 -3.77 -13.71 -3.94
N LEU A 60 -4.68 -12.75 -3.86
CA LEU A 60 -4.53 -11.48 -4.56
C LEU A 60 -3.40 -10.69 -3.90
N LEU A 61 -2.48 -10.16 -4.70
CA LEU A 61 -1.34 -9.40 -4.22
C LEU A 61 -1.48 -7.95 -4.64
N ALA A 62 -1.13 -7.04 -3.74
CA ALA A 62 -1.11 -5.61 -4.00
C ALA A 62 0.14 -4.96 -3.42
N VAL A 63 0.53 -3.84 -4.02
CA VAL A 63 1.47 -2.89 -3.41
C VAL A 63 0.68 -1.70 -2.92
N LEU A 64 0.86 -1.34 -1.65
CA LEU A 64 0.39 -0.08 -1.07
C LEU A 64 1.60 0.58 -0.41
N SER A 65 2.04 1.72 -0.94
CA SER A 65 3.29 2.37 -0.52
C SER A 65 3.14 3.86 -0.25
N ASN A 66 3.74 4.32 0.86
CA ASN A 66 4.01 5.74 1.08
C ASN A 66 5.24 6.11 0.25
N TYR A 67 5.04 6.51 -1.00
CA TYR A 67 6.12 6.92 -1.88
C TYR A 67 5.76 8.21 -2.63
N PRO A 68 6.68 9.19 -2.72
CA PRO A 68 6.36 10.50 -3.29
C PRO A 68 6.29 10.51 -4.83
N TYR A 69 6.60 9.39 -5.49
CA TYR A 69 6.66 9.35 -6.96
C TYR A 69 6.30 7.98 -7.55
N THR A 70 5.04 7.84 -7.94
CA THR A 70 4.44 6.60 -8.47
C THR A 70 5.17 6.02 -9.69
N PRO A 71 5.62 6.80 -10.70
CA PRO A 71 6.35 6.23 -11.84
C PRO A 71 7.64 5.49 -11.46
N CYS A 72 8.29 5.83 -10.34
CA CYS A 72 9.43 5.07 -9.83
C CYS A 72 9.02 3.69 -9.34
N VAL A 73 7.92 3.60 -8.57
CA VAL A 73 7.39 2.32 -8.05
C VAL A 73 7.11 1.37 -9.20
N HIS A 74 6.36 1.83 -10.21
CA HIS A 74 6.08 1.02 -11.40
C HIS A 74 7.35 0.61 -12.15
N ARG A 75 8.32 1.52 -12.30
CA ARG A 75 9.59 1.22 -12.98
C ARG A 75 10.37 0.11 -12.27
N VAL A 76 10.47 0.17 -10.94
CA VAL A 76 11.16 -0.84 -10.14
C VAL A 76 10.44 -2.18 -10.29
N LEU A 77 9.12 -2.22 -10.07
CA LEU A 77 8.35 -3.45 -10.18
C LEU A 77 8.43 -4.07 -11.59
N ASN A 78 8.35 -3.26 -12.65
CA ASN A 78 8.48 -3.73 -14.02
C ASN A 78 9.89 -4.23 -14.35
N ARG A 79 10.94 -3.52 -13.91
CA ARG A 79 12.34 -3.91 -14.13
C ARG A 79 12.66 -5.27 -13.52
N HIS A 80 12.06 -5.58 -12.37
CA HIS A 80 12.22 -6.86 -11.68
C HIS A 80 11.17 -7.91 -12.09
N GLY A 81 10.27 -7.57 -13.03
CA GLY A 81 9.21 -8.47 -13.48
C GLY A 81 8.17 -8.80 -12.41
N LEU A 82 8.05 -8.02 -11.35
CA LEU A 82 7.17 -8.30 -10.21
C LEU A 82 5.73 -7.82 -10.44
N SER A 83 5.53 -6.82 -11.30
CA SER A 83 4.19 -6.26 -11.60
C SER A 83 3.20 -7.31 -12.09
N ARG A 84 3.67 -8.39 -12.72
CA ARG A 84 2.83 -9.48 -13.25
C ARG A 84 2.09 -10.27 -12.17
N TYR A 85 2.54 -10.20 -10.91
CA TYR A 85 1.90 -10.89 -9.80
C TYR A 85 0.88 -10.01 -9.05
N LEU A 86 0.85 -8.71 -9.34
CA LEU A 86 0.07 -7.74 -8.58
C LEU A 86 -1.25 -7.44 -9.26
N SER A 87 -2.34 -7.53 -8.52
CA SER A 87 -3.69 -7.15 -8.95
C SER A 87 -3.87 -5.64 -8.99
N CYS A 88 -3.23 -4.91 -8.07
CA CYS A 88 -3.22 -3.45 -8.08
C CYS A 88 -1.95 -2.88 -7.42
N ILE A 89 -1.68 -1.61 -7.71
CA ILE A 89 -0.58 -0.83 -7.12
C ILE A 89 -1.19 0.52 -6.71
N VAL A 90 -1.15 0.81 -5.40
CA VAL A 90 -1.64 2.05 -4.81
C VAL A 90 -0.45 2.78 -4.20
N VAL A 91 -0.23 4.02 -4.62
CA VAL A 91 0.88 4.85 -4.14
C VAL A 91 0.31 6.14 -3.59
N SER A 92 0.80 6.56 -2.40
CA SER A 92 0.31 7.75 -1.72
C SER A 92 0.33 9.01 -2.58
N ALA A 93 1.31 9.14 -3.49
CA ALA A 93 1.44 10.29 -4.39
C ALA A 93 0.25 10.43 -5.38
N ASP A 94 -0.37 9.32 -5.79
CA ASP A 94 -1.51 9.37 -6.71
C ASP A 94 -2.82 9.69 -5.98
N VAL A 95 -2.91 9.28 -4.71
CA VAL A 95 -4.13 9.41 -3.90
C VAL A 95 -4.15 10.71 -3.09
N GLY A 96 -2.97 11.26 -2.76
CA GLY A 96 -2.84 12.40 -1.86
C GLY A 96 -3.00 12.07 -0.37
N ILE A 97 -3.04 10.77 -0.03
CA ILE A 97 -3.20 10.25 1.33
C ILE A 97 -2.01 9.37 1.66
N VAL A 98 -1.48 9.47 2.89
CA VAL A 98 -0.38 8.65 3.40
C VAL A 98 -0.86 7.74 4.54
N LYS A 99 -0.29 6.54 4.63
CA LYS A 99 -0.35 5.73 5.85
C LYS A 99 0.22 6.54 7.04
N PRO A 100 -0.36 6.45 8.26
CA PRO A 100 -1.33 5.45 8.71
C PRO A 100 -2.80 5.88 8.58
N ASN A 101 -3.15 6.78 7.66
CA ASN A 101 -4.56 7.05 7.39
C ASN A 101 -5.22 5.77 6.83
N PRO A 102 -6.29 5.24 7.49
CA PRO A 102 -6.96 4.01 7.08
C PRO A 102 -7.59 4.11 5.68
N ASP A 103 -7.93 5.31 5.20
CA ASP A 103 -8.57 5.50 3.89
C ASP A 103 -7.70 4.95 2.73
N LEU A 104 -6.37 5.04 2.83
CA LEU A 104 -5.47 4.50 1.80
C LEU A 104 -5.53 2.97 1.75
N PHE A 105 -5.72 2.30 2.90
CA PHE A 105 -5.93 0.86 2.98
C PHE A 105 -7.30 0.49 2.41
N HIS A 106 -8.36 1.22 2.77
CA HIS A 106 -9.71 1.01 2.23
C HIS A 106 -9.78 1.19 0.71
N ILE A 107 -9.09 2.18 0.16
CA ILE A 107 -8.97 2.35 -1.31
C ILE A 107 -8.31 1.13 -1.95
N THR A 108 -7.28 0.57 -1.31
CA THR A 108 -6.59 -0.62 -1.82
C THR A 108 -7.49 -1.85 -1.76
N LEU A 109 -8.19 -2.06 -0.65
CA LEU A 109 -9.18 -3.15 -0.50
C LEU A 109 -10.32 -3.03 -1.51
N TYR A 110 -10.81 -1.81 -1.76
CA TYR A 110 -11.83 -1.54 -2.76
C TYR A 110 -11.37 -1.92 -4.17
N GLN A 111 -10.12 -1.59 -4.55
CA GLN A 111 -9.56 -2.00 -5.84
C GLN A 111 -9.37 -3.52 -5.96
N LEU A 112 -9.11 -4.21 -4.84
CA LEU A 112 -9.01 -5.67 -4.78
C LEU A 112 -10.37 -6.37 -4.73
N GLY A 113 -11.44 -5.66 -4.36
CA GLY A 113 -12.78 -6.23 -4.19
C GLY A 113 -12.92 -7.17 -2.99
N VAL A 114 -12.18 -6.93 -1.90
CA VAL A 114 -12.18 -7.76 -0.67
C VAL A 114 -12.50 -6.93 0.57
N SER A 115 -12.97 -7.59 1.64
CA SER A 115 -13.19 -6.93 2.93
C SER A 115 -11.89 -6.81 3.75
N PRO A 116 -11.84 -5.93 4.77
CA PRO A 116 -10.66 -5.80 5.63
C PRO A 116 -10.26 -7.10 6.37
N ASP A 117 -11.23 -7.92 6.76
CA ASP A 117 -11.00 -9.18 7.49
C ASP A 117 -10.44 -10.31 6.61
N GLU A 118 -10.70 -10.25 5.30
CA GLU A 118 -10.15 -11.15 4.28
C GLU A 118 -8.70 -10.81 3.90
N ALA A 119 -8.19 -9.67 4.35
CA ALA A 119 -6.89 -9.14 3.94
C ALA A 119 -5.89 -9.06 5.11
N VAL A 120 -4.61 -9.14 4.75
CA VAL A 120 -3.49 -8.99 5.68
C VAL A 120 -2.47 -8.03 5.08
N TYR A 121 -2.07 -7.03 5.85
CA TYR A 121 -1.03 -6.10 5.46
C TYR A 121 0.34 -6.59 5.94
N VAL A 122 1.32 -6.67 5.06
CA VAL A 122 2.71 -7.00 5.44
C VAL A 122 3.56 -5.75 5.26
N GLY A 123 4.21 -5.30 6.33
CA GLY A 123 4.99 -4.07 6.32
C GLY A 123 6.05 -4.00 7.41
N ASP A 124 6.98 -3.07 7.23
CA ASP A 124 8.14 -2.87 8.09
C ASP A 124 8.06 -1.58 8.91
N ASP A 125 7.04 -0.74 8.74
CA ASP A 125 6.82 0.45 9.54
C ASP A 125 5.72 0.23 10.58
N TRP A 126 6.08 0.23 11.87
CA TRP A 126 5.10 -0.05 12.91
C TRP A 126 3.98 1.00 12.93
N CYS A 127 4.36 2.27 12.81
CA CYS A 127 3.44 3.39 12.88
C CYS A 127 2.58 3.50 11.62
N ALA A 128 3.18 3.36 10.43
CA ALA A 128 2.48 3.50 9.15
C ALA A 128 1.70 2.22 8.79
N ASP A 129 2.31 1.04 8.96
CA ASP A 129 1.79 -0.22 8.45
C ASP A 129 0.94 -0.95 9.48
N VAL A 130 1.52 -1.27 10.64
CA VAL A 130 0.85 -2.09 11.66
C VAL A 130 -0.33 -1.33 12.26
N VAL A 131 -0.11 -0.10 12.70
CA VAL A 131 -1.17 0.77 13.24
C VAL A 131 -2.14 1.19 12.14
N GLY A 132 -1.66 1.50 10.94
CA GLY A 132 -2.52 1.88 9.81
C GLY A 132 -3.48 0.77 9.41
N ALA A 133 -2.97 -0.46 9.24
CA ALA A 133 -3.78 -1.64 8.94
C ALA A 133 -4.80 -1.93 10.06
N SER A 134 -4.38 -1.86 11.32
CA SER A 134 -5.28 -2.04 12.46
C SER A 134 -6.42 -1.01 12.47
N ARG A 135 -6.13 0.26 12.20
CA ARG A 135 -7.15 1.32 12.06
C ARG A 135 -8.11 1.09 10.90
N ALA A 136 -7.66 0.41 9.85
CA ALA A 136 -8.48 0.03 8.71
C ALA A 136 -9.32 -1.23 8.97
N GLY A 137 -9.17 -1.89 10.12
CA GLY A 137 -9.84 -3.16 10.45
C GLY A 137 -9.16 -4.39 9.85
N MET A 138 -7.93 -4.25 9.36
CA MET A 138 -7.15 -5.32 8.76
C MET A 138 -6.24 -6.02 9.77
N ARG A 139 -5.92 -7.29 9.48
CA ARG A 139 -4.80 -7.98 10.12
C ARG A 139 -3.47 -7.45 9.56
N SER A 140 -2.40 -7.53 10.34
CA SER A 140 -1.06 -7.15 9.88
C SER A 140 0.03 -8.11 10.32
N VAL A 141 1.05 -8.27 9.49
CA VAL A 141 2.31 -8.95 9.80
C VAL A 141 3.42 -7.90 9.77
N TYR A 142 4.16 -7.80 10.86
CA TYR A 142 5.30 -6.91 10.97
C TYR A 142 6.58 -7.64 10.56
N THR A 143 7.31 -7.12 9.58
CA THR A 143 8.62 -7.66 9.17
C THR A 143 9.76 -6.74 9.58
N ARG A 144 10.87 -7.35 10.01
CA ARG A 144 12.12 -6.64 10.33
C ARG A 144 13.22 -6.87 9.30
N GLU A 145 12.93 -7.57 8.19
CA GLU A 145 13.94 -8.00 7.21
C GLU A 145 14.85 -6.85 6.73
N TRP A 146 14.29 -5.65 6.55
CA TRP A 146 15.04 -4.49 6.05
C TRP A 146 15.30 -3.42 7.11
N ARG A 147 15.07 -3.73 8.39
CA ARG A 147 15.34 -2.83 9.51
C ARG A 147 16.63 -3.20 10.22
N VAL A 148 17.53 -2.23 10.32
CA VAL A 148 18.75 -2.34 11.13
C VAL A 148 18.46 -2.05 12.61
N GLU A 149 17.57 -1.08 12.87
CA GLU A 149 17.18 -0.64 14.21
C GLU A 149 15.68 -0.88 14.45
N PRO A 150 15.25 -1.15 15.70
CA PRO A 150 13.85 -1.25 16.05
C PRO A 150 13.09 0.03 15.69
N ASP A 151 11.85 -0.11 15.20
CA ASP A 151 11.00 1.04 14.98
C ASP A 151 10.69 1.73 16.33
N PRO A 152 10.96 3.04 16.50
CA PRO A 152 10.67 3.74 17.76
C PRO A 152 9.22 3.61 18.21
N CYS A 153 8.28 3.46 17.26
CA CYS A 153 6.87 3.25 17.54
C CYS A 153 6.55 1.84 18.06
N GLU A 154 7.44 0.86 17.87
CA GLU A 154 7.22 -0.53 18.27
C GLU A 154 7.05 -0.70 19.79
N ASN A 155 7.78 0.11 20.58
CA ASN A 155 7.72 0.08 22.04
C ASN A 155 6.45 0.71 22.60
N ASN A 156 5.66 1.39 21.77
CA ASN A 156 4.38 1.97 22.16
C ASN A 156 3.25 0.96 21.90
N LEU A 157 3.34 -0.18 22.62
CA LEU A 157 2.55 -1.42 22.47
C LEU A 157 1.02 -1.25 22.61
N SER A 158 0.51 -0.05 22.90
CA SER A 158 -0.91 0.19 23.20
C SER A 158 -1.79 0.41 21.97
N ALA A 159 -1.25 0.58 20.76
CA ALA A 159 -2.05 1.01 19.61
C ALA A 159 -2.47 -0.11 18.63
N ALA A 160 -1.70 -1.19 18.47
CA ALA A 160 -2.01 -2.30 17.55
C ALA A 160 -1.15 -3.53 17.84
N SER A 161 -1.71 -4.74 17.65
CA SER A 161 -0.97 -6.01 17.75
C SER A 161 -0.99 -6.73 16.39
N PRO A 162 0.15 -6.90 15.71
CA PRO A 162 0.21 -7.68 14.48
C PRO A 162 -0.03 -9.17 14.80
N VAL A 163 -0.58 -9.92 13.84
CA VAL A 163 -0.84 -11.36 14.01
C VAL A 163 0.45 -12.18 14.03
N ALA A 164 1.53 -11.64 13.45
CA ALA A 164 2.86 -12.22 13.53
C ALA A 164 3.94 -11.15 13.38
N ARG A 165 5.12 -11.48 13.91
CA ARG A 165 6.37 -10.77 13.66
C ARG A 165 7.33 -11.73 12.97
N ILE A 166 7.89 -11.34 11.84
CA ILE A 166 8.82 -12.18 11.06
C ILE A 166 10.13 -11.44 10.83
N SER A 167 11.22 -12.19 10.69
CA SER A 167 12.55 -11.64 10.38
C SER A 167 12.87 -11.75 8.89
N SER A 168 12.17 -12.63 8.17
CA SER A 168 12.29 -12.83 6.72
C SER A 168 10.92 -13.03 6.09
N LEU A 169 10.70 -12.44 4.92
CA LEU A 169 9.51 -12.66 4.11
C LEU A 169 9.31 -14.12 3.71
N THR A 170 10.37 -14.94 3.69
CA THR A 170 10.24 -16.38 3.42
C THR A 170 9.41 -17.12 4.45
N GLU A 171 9.16 -16.53 5.62
CA GLU A 171 8.30 -17.07 6.68
C GLU A 171 6.81 -16.81 6.42
N LEU A 172 6.47 -15.92 5.49
CA LEU A 172 5.07 -15.56 5.19
C LEU A 172 4.16 -16.76 4.88
N PRO A 173 4.56 -17.74 4.04
CA PRO A 173 3.69 -18.87 3.75
C PRO A 173 3.23 -19.60 5.01
N ASP A 174 4.11 -19.78 6.00
CA ASP A 174 3.79 -20.49 7.24
C ASP A 174 2.88 -19.69 8.16
N VAL A 175 3.05 -18.37 8.21
CA VAL A 175 2.22 -17.46 8.99
C VAL A 175 0.81 -17.34 8.39
N LEU A 176 0.72 -17.20 7.06
CA LEU A 176 -0.55 -16.99 6.38
C LEU A 176 -1.43 -18.24 6.32
N ILE A 177 -0.85 -19.45 6.42
CA ILE A 177 -1.62 -20.71 6.47
C ILE A 177 -2.31 -20.91 7.83
N ARG A 178 -1.84 -20.24 8.89
CA ARG A 178 -2.31 -20.46 10.28
C ARG A 178 -3.39 -19.48 10.75
N GLY A 179 -3.80 -18.55 9.91
CA GLY A 179 -4.83 -17.54 10.24
C GLY A 179 -5.96 -17.54 9.23
#